data_AF-A0A7X5FFY9-F1
#
_entry.id   AF-A0A7X5FFY9-F1
#
_cell.length_a   1.000
_cell.length_b   1.000
_cell.length_c   1.000
_cell.angle_alpha   90.00
_cell.angle_beta   90.00
_cell.angle_gamma   90.00
#
_symmetry.space_group_name_H-M   'P 1'
#
loop_
_entity.id
_entity.type
_entity.pdbx_description
1 polymer ?
#
loop_
_entity_poly.entity_id
_entity_poly.type
_entity_poly.pdbx_seq_one_letter_code
_entity_poly.pdbx_strand_id
1 'polypeptide(L)'
;MKKIFIVSIIGGIALNLAGFLTFGLLGTGMDFNGILTGPGMQNQKIVAVWHHIEPLPLSMTDPMIIGAGYFVLAFVFTLIYVLYIAGKFSQKRRVLRLFYLILIPFFFWEFNTPINLMGEPWLLVLIDIAFWSIMAFAGALGIILSYDRLKSVIK
;
A
#
# COMPACT_ATOMS: atom_id res chain seq x y z
N MET A 1 18.36 15.70 -6.02
CA MET A 1 16.92 15.81 -6.36
C MET A 1 16.48 14.86 -7.47
N LYS A 2 16.99 14.93 -8.71
CA LYS A 2 16.56 14.05 -9.83
C LYS A 2 16.53 12.54 -9.49
N LYS A 3 17.56 12.02 -8.81
CA LYS A 3 17.61 10.62 -8.38
C LYS A 3 16.50 10.24 -7.39
N ILE A 4 16.18 11.13 -6.45
CA ILE A 4 15.13 10.91 -5.45
C ILE A 4 13.79 10.78 -6.17
N PHE A 5 13.47 11.68 -7.10
CA PHE A 5 12.25 11.59 -7.89
C PHE A 5 12.13 10.26 -8.65
N ILE A 6 13.18 9.81 -9.33
CA ILE A 6 13.15 8.53 -10.06
C ILE A 6 12.91 7.35 -9.10
N VAL A 7 13.62 7.32 -7.96
CA VAL A 7 13.42 6.29 -6.92
C VAL A 7 11.99 6.30 -6.40
N SER A 8 11.43 7.49 -6.15
CA SER A 8 10.06 7.64 -5.68
C SER A 8 9.03 7.19 -6.71
N ILE A 9 9.25 7.46 -8.00
CA ILE A 9 8.39 6.95 -9.08
C ILE A 9 8.43 5.42 -9.13
N ILE A 10 9.62 4.81 -9.08
CA ILE A 10 9.75 3.35 -9.09
C ILE A 10 9.09 2.74 -7.85
N GLY A 11 9.30 3.33 -6.67
CA GLY A 11 8.64 2.92 -5.44
C GLY A 11 7.11 3.05 -5.50
N GLY A 12 6.62 4.13 -6.09
CA GLY A 12 5.19 4.38 -6.29
C GLY A 12 4.55 3.41 -7.30
N ILE A 13 5.26 3.06 -8.38
CA ILE A 13 4.83 2.01 -9.32
C ILE A 13 4.75 0.67 -8.59
N ALA A 14 5.76 0.31 -7.80
CA ALA A 14 5.77 -0.95 -7.05
C ALA A 14 4.61 -1.03 -6.05
N LEU A 15 4.35 0.06 -5.32
CA LEU A 15 3.19 0.17 -4.41
C LEU A 15 1.87 0.02 -5.17
N ASN A 16 1.67 0.78 -6.24
CA ASN A 16 0.44 0.74 -7.03
C ASN A 16 0.21 -0.63 -7.66
N LEU A 17 1.24 -1.24 -8.26
CA LEU A 17 1.11 -2.54 -8.89
C LEU A 17 0.77 -3.63 -7.87
N ALA A 18 1.46 -3.63 -6.73
CA ALA A 18 1.16 -4.57 -5.66
C ALA A 18 -0.25 -4.36 -5.11
N GLY A 19 -0.64 -3.11 -4.84
CA GLY A 19 -1.99 -2.76 -4.38
C GLY A 19 -3.08 -3.10 -5.40
N PHE A 20 -2.83 -2.91 -6.69
CA PHE A 20 -3.76 -3.34 -7.73
C PHE A 20 -3.89 -4.86 -7.76
N LEU A 21 -2.78 -5.61 -7.70
CA LEU A 21 -2.84 -7.08 -7.70
C LEU A 21 -3.52 -7.64 -6.44
N THR A 22 -3.31 -7.02 -5.27
CA THR A 22 -3.91 -7.47 -4.03
C THR A 22 -5.32 -6.92 -3.85
N PHE A 23 -5.48 -5.62 -3.63
CA PHE A 23 -6.77 -5.01 -3.33
C PHE A 23 -7.66 -4.85 -4.56
N GLY A 24 -7.12 -4.52 -5.73
CA GLY A 24 -7.92 -4.33 -6.94
C GLY A 24 -8.41 -5.66 -7.54
N LEU A 25 -7.48 -6.56 -7.85
CA LEU A 25 -7.77 -7.77 -8.60
C LEU A 25 -8.31 -8.90 -7.70
N LEU A 26 -7.70 -9.14 -6.54
CA LEU A 26 -8.13 -10.22 -5.63
C LEU A 26 -9.15 -9.73 -4.61
N GLY A 27 -8.92 -8.55 -4.05
CA GLY A 27 -9.70 -7.95 -2.98
C GLY A 27 -11.10 -7.56 -3.43
N THR A 28 -11.19 -6.53 -4.27
CA THR A 28 -12.45 -6.06 -4.84
C THR A 28 -12.88 -6.93 -6.01
N GLY A 29 -11.95 -7.43 -6.81
CA GLY A 29 -12.28 -8.05 -8.09
C GLY A 29 -12.66 -6.99 -9.13
N MET A 30 -12.57 -7.35 -10.41
CA MET A 30 -12.91 -6.44 -11.51
C MET A 30 -14.43 -6.17 -11.63
N ASP A 31 -15.24 -7.03 -11.02
CA ASP A 31 -16.70 -7.01 -11.00
C ASP A 31 -17.28 -6.78 -9.59
N PHE A 32 -16.45 -6.39 -8.62
CA PHE A 32 -16.80 -6.23 -7.22
C PHE A 32 -17.19 -7.52 -6.46
N ASN A 33 -16.92 -8.70 -7.01
CA ASN A 33 -17.14 -9.99 -6.35
C ASN A 33 -15.87 -10.61 -5.76
N GLY A 34 -14.84 -9.79 -5.51
CA GLY A 34 -13.59 -10.24 -4.92
C GLY A 34 -13.72 -10.66 -3.45
N ILE A 35 -12.63 -11.20 -2.90
CA ILE A 35 -12.62 -11.82 -1.57
C ILE A 35 -12.97 -10.85 -0.44
N LEU A 36 -12.70 -9.56 -0.61
CA LEU A 36 -12.94 -8.49 0.37
C LEU A 36 -14.28 -7.76 0.15
N THR A 37 -14.98 -7.97 -0.96
CA THR A 37 -16.25 -7.26 -1.26
C THR A 37 -17.42 -8.19 -1.46
N GLY A 38 -17.19 -9.50 -1.57
CA GLY A 38 -18.24 -10.50 -1.75
C GLY A 38 -19.31 -10.44 -0.64
N PRO A 39 -20.59 -10.19 -0.97
CA PRO A 39 -21.64 -9.95 0.03
C PRO A 39 -21.97 -11.16 0.92
N GLY A 40 -21.55 -12.37 0.51
CA GLY A 40 -21.67 -13.58 1.33
C GLY A 40 -20.55 -13.76 2.38
N MET A 41 -19.46 -12.99 2.27
CA MET A 41 -18.31 -13.07 3.17
C MET A 41 -18.11 -11.80 3.98
N GLN A 42 -18.51 -10.64 3.43
CA GLN A 42 -18.23 -9.32 4.00
C GLN A 42 -19.35 -8.81 4.91
N ASN A 43 -19.00 -7.95 5.87
CA ASN A 43 -19.93 -7.25 6.74
C ASN A 43 -20.85 -6.32 5.91
N GLN A 44 -22.16 -6.37 6.18
CA GLN A 44 -23.17 -5.55 5.50
C GLN A 44 -22.89 -4.04 5.58
N LYS A 45 -22.28 -3.58 6.68
CA LYS A 45 -21.90 -2.17 6.85
C LYS A 45 -20.80 -1.77 5.87
N ILE A 46 -19.80 -2.64 5.67
CA ILE A 46 -18.75 -2.43 4.66
C ILE A 46 -19.39 -2.41 3.28
N VAL A 47 -20.21 -3.40 2.94
CA VAL A 47 -20.93 -3.43 1.65
C VAL A 47 -21.74 -2.15 1.43
N ALA A 48 -22.46 -1.67 2.44
CA ALA A 48 -23.22 -0.42 2.35
C ALA A 48 -22.32 0.81 2.11
N VAL A 49 -21.20 0.95 2.83
CA VAL A 49 -20.26 2.06 2.63
C VAL A 49 -19.67 2.06 1.23
N TRP A 50 -19.37 0.89 0.68
CA TRP A 50 -18.72 0.77 -0.62
C TRP A 50 -19.70 0.87 -1.80
N HIS A 51 -20.98 0.54 -1.62
CA HIS A 51 -21.94 0.45 -2.74
C HIS A 51 -23.18 1.33 -2.64
N HIS A 52 -23.54 1.81 -1.45
CA HIS A 52 -24.87 2.38 -1.23
C HIS A 52 -24.86 3.75 -0.54
N ILE A 53 -23.89 4.02 0.33
CA ILE A 53 -23.83 5.27 1.08
C ILE A 53 -23.10 6.32 0.23
N GLU A 54 -23.84 7.32 -0.24
CA GLU A 54 -23.27 8.44 -0.97
C GLU A 54 -22.65 9.49 -0.02
N PRO A 55 -21.53 10.15 -0.41
CA PRO A 55 -20.75 9.89 -1.62
C PRO A 55 -19.95 8.59 -1.51
N LEU A 56 -19.90 7.85 -2.63
CA LEU A 56 -19.14 6.61 -2.70
C LEU A 56 -17.63 6.86 -2.51
N PRO A 57 -16.87 5.89 -1.97
CA PRO A 57 -15.43 6.04 -1.78
C PRO A 57 -14.68 6.38 -3.08
N LEU A 58 -13.65 7.23 -2.97
CA LEU A 58 -12.81 7.61 -4.11
C LEU A 58 -12.12 6.41 -4.77
N SER A 59 -11.80 5.36 -4.00
CA SER A 59 -11.32 4.09 -4.54
C SER A 59 -12.28 3.44 -5.54
N MET A 60 -13.58 3.76 -5.49
CA MET A 60 -14.60 3.28 -6.42
C MET A 60 -14.90 4.28 -7.53
N THR A 61 -14.94 5.56 -7.20
CA THR A 61 -15.39 6.62 -8.14
C THR A 61 -14.24 7.24 -8.94
N ASP A 62 -13.06 7.34 -8.34
CA ASP A 62 -11.84 7.86 -8.97
C ASP A 62 -10.57 7.17 -8.42
N PRO A 63 -10.33 5.90 -8.79
CA PRO A 63 -9.20 5.13 -8.28
C PRO A 63 -7.84 5.75 -8.66
N MET A 64 -7.79 6.63 -9.66
CA MET A 64 -6.56 7.32 -10.07
C MET A 64 -6.10 8.31 -9.00
N ILE A 65 -7.02 8.95 -8.27
CA ILE A 65 -6.68 9.83 -7.13
C ILE A 65 -5.98 9.02 -6.03
N ILE A 66 -6.50 7.82 -5.71
CA ILE A 66 -5.87 6.93 -4.73
C ILE A 66 -4.49 6.50 -5.22
N GLY A 67 -4.36 6.15 -6.50
CA GLY A 67 -3.07 5.80 -7.08
C GLY A 67 -2.03 6.93 -7.04
N ALA A 68 -2.45 8.16 -7.30
CA ALA A 68 -1.62 9.36 -7.15
C ALA A 68 -1.19 9.56 -5.69
N GLY A 69 -2.08 9.30 -4.72
CA GLY A 69 -1.76 9.29 -3.29
C GLY A 69 -0.60 8.33 -2.96
N TYR A 70 -0.57 7.14 -3.54
CA TYR A 70 0.53 6.19 -3.34
C TYR A 70 1.87 6.68 -3.92
N PHE A 71 1.87 7.47 -5.00
CA PHE A 71 3.10 8.13 -5.47
C PHE A 71 3.61 9.19 -4.49
N VAL A 72 2.70 9.97 -3.90
CA VAL A 72 3.07 10.95 -2.85
C VAL A 72 3.64 10.23 -1.63
N LEU A 73 3.01 9.15 -1.18
CA LEU A 73 3.52 8.33 -0.07
C LEU A 73 4.90 7.75 -0.41
N ALA A 74 5.09 7.20 -1.61
CA ALA A 74 6.38 6.69 -2.06
C ALA A 74 7.47 7.76 -2.01
N PHE A 75 7.14 9.01 -2.36
CA PHE A 75 8.06 10.14 -2.25
C PHE A 75 8.45 10.43 -0.80
N VAL A 76 7.49 10.51 0.11
CA VAL A 76 7.73 10.69 1.55
C VAL A 76 8.62 9.58 2.11
N PHE A 77 8.30 8.32 1.82
CA PHE A 77 9.09 7.18 2.28
C PHE A 77 10.49 7.14 1.66
N THR A 78 10.65 7.61 0.42
CA THR A 78 11.98 7.78 -0.19
C THR A 78 12.81 8.82 0.57
N LEU A 79 12.22 9.95 0.95
CA LEU A 79 12.92 10.97 1.74
C LEU A 79 13.34 10.42 3.10
N ILE A 80 12.42 9.75 3.81
CA ILE A 80 12.73 9.09 5.09
C ILE A 80 13.88 8.09 4.91
N TYR A 81 13.81 7.27 3.87
CA TYR A 81 14.85 6.30 3.57
C TYR A 81 16.22 6.96 3.35
N VAL A 82 16.30 7.98 2.49
CA VAL A 82 17.56 8.65 2.16
C VAL A 82 18.16 9.35 3.37
N LEU A 83 17.33 10.04 4.18
CA LEU A 83 17.79 10.83 5.32
C LEU A 83 18.19 9.97 6.52
N TYR A 84 17.45 8.89 6.79
CA TYR A 84 17.55 8.18 8.06
C TYR A 84 18.04 6.73 7.96
N ILE A 85 17.89 6.08 6.81
CA ILE A 85 18.13 4.63 6.66
C ILE A 85 19.31 4.34 5.73
N ALA A 86 19.47 5.12 4.68
CA ALA A 86 20.51 4.92 3.67
C ALA A 86 21.92 4.98 4.29
N GLY A 87 22.77 4.02 3.94
CA GLY A 87 24.16 3.96 4.39
C GLY A 87 24.41 3.51 5.84
N LYS A 88 23.36 3.31 6.65
CA LYS A 88 23.51 2.94 8.08
C LYS A 88 23.33 1.46 8.39
N PHE A 89 22.80 0.68 7.44
CA PHE A 89 22.45 -0.73 7.67
C PHE A 89 22.69 -1.61 6.44
N SER A 90 22.80 -2.92 6.65
CA SER A 90 22.78 -3.91 5.57
C SER A 90 21.49 -3.81 4.75
N GLN A 91 21.53 -4.21 3.47
CA GLN A 91 20.38 -4.11 2.58
C GLN A 91 19.13 -4.79 3.16
N LYS A 92 19.26 -6.01 3.70
CA LYS A 92 18.15 -6.74 4.35
C LYS A 92 17.52 -5.92 5.48
N ARG A 93 18.34 -5.32 6.36
CA ARG A 93 17.85 -4.49 7.48
C ARG A 93 17.22 -3.19 7.01
N ARG A 94 17.73 -2.58 5.93
CA ARG A 94 17.12 -1.39 5.31
C ARG A 94 15.73 -1.71 4.77
N VAL A 95 15.57 -2.86 4.08
CA VAL A 95 14.27 -3.33 3.56
C VAL A 95 13.29 -3.54 4.69
N LEU A 96 13.65 -4.30 5.73
CA LEU A 96 12.76 -4.54 6.86
C LEU A 96 12.32 -3.24 7.56
N ARG A 97 13.26 -2.31 7.80
CA ARG A 97 12.93 -1.03 8.44
C ARG A 97 11.94 -0.21 7.60
N LEU A 98 12.19 -0.09 6.30
CA LEU A 98 11.30 0.67 5.42
C LEU A 98 9.94 -0.02 5.24
N PHE A 99 9.93 -1.36 5.14
CA PHE A 99 8.73 -2.18 5.11
C PHE A 99 7.83 -1.90 6.32
N TYR A 100 8.36 -1.99 7.55
CA TYR A 100 7.57 -1.72 8.74
C TYR A 100 7.09 -0.27 8.82
N LEU A 101 7.91 0.70 8.39
CA LEU A 101 7.50 2.10 8.33
C LEU A 101 6.33 2.33 7.37
N ILE A 102 6.30 1.64 6.23
CA ILE A 102 5.19 1.71 5.28
C ILE A 102 3.96 0.96 5.80
N LEU A 103 4.16 -0.15 6.52
CA LEU A 103 3.07 -1.00 7.00
C LEU A 103 2.31 -0.41 8.20
N ILE A 104 2.99 0.32 9.10
CA ILE A 104 2.37 0.86 10.33
C ILE A 104 1.12 1.72 10.07
N PRO A 105 1.13 2.68 9.11
CA PRO A 105 -0.07 3.45 8.78
C PRO A 105 -1.26 2.58 8.34
N PHE A 106 -0.99 1.49 7.60
CA PHE A 106 -2.05 0.57 7.18
C PHE A 106 -2.60 -0.23 8.36
N PHE A 107 -1.74 -0.69 9.28
CA PHE A 107 -2.24 -1.31 10.53
C PHE A 107 -3.06 -0.34 11.38
N PHE A 108 -2.63 0.91 11.46
CA PHE A 108 -3.39 1.94 12.16
C PHE A 108 -4.78 2.11 11.54
N TRP A 109 -4.87 2.13 10.21
CA TRP A 109 -6.13 2.15 9.48
C TRP A 109 -6.99 0.91 9.78
N GLU A 110 -6.45 -0.29 9.56
CA GLU A 110 -7.14 -1.57 9.79
C GLU A 110 -7.75 -1.66 11.19
N PHE A 111 -6.98 -1.27 12.20
CA PHE A 111 -7.44 -1.30 13.58
C PHE A 111 -8.59 -0.33 13.85
N ASN A 112 -8.52 0.89 13.32
CA ASN A 112 -9.51 1.92 13.62
C ASN A 112 -10.76 1.84 12.76
N THR A 113 -10.66 1.28 11.55
CA THR A 113 -11.73 1.32 10.56
C THR A 113 -12.35 -0.06 10.30
N PRO A 114 -11.78 -0.98 9.52
CA PRO A 114 -12.37 -2.29 9.30
C PRO A 114 -12.70 -3.05 10.60
N ILE A 115 -11.76 -3.13 11.54
CA ILE A 115 -11.97 -3.86 12.81
C ILE A 115 -12.94 -3.09 13.72
N ASN A 116 -12.53 -1.89 14.17
CA ASN A 116 -13.26 -1.17 15.21
C ASN A 116 -14.57 -0.54 14.70
N LEU A 117 -14.52 0.20 13.60
CA LEU A 117 -15.69 0.95 13.12
C LEU A 117 -16.67 0.08 12.32
N MET A 118 -16.16 -0.87 11.53
CA MET A 118 -16.97 -1.61 10.57
C MET A 118 -17.30 -3.04 10.98
N GLY A 119 -16.59 -3.60 11.97
CA GLY A 119 -16.84 -4.96 12.46
C GLY A 119 -16.56 -6.03 11.42
N GLU A 120 -15.48 -5.85 10.65
CA GLU A 120 -15.09 -6.80 9.60
C GLU A 120 -14.79 -8.20 10.19
N PRO A 121 -15.18 -9.29 9.49
CA PRO A 121 -14.83 -10.64 9.90
C PRO A 121 -13.31 -10.84 9.99
N TRP A 122 -12.84 -11.47 11.07
CA TRP A 122 -11.41 -11.66 11.34
C TRP A 122 -10.62 -12.30 10.20
N LEU A 123 -11.23 -13.22 9.44
CA LEU A 123 -10.57 -13.84 8.30
C LEU A 123 -10.25 -12.82 7.20
N LEU A 124 -11.17 -11.88 6.92
CA LEU A 124 -10.97 -10.82 5.93
C LEU A 124 -9.92 -9.82 6.41
N VAL A 125 -9.97 -9.42 7.68
CA VAL A 125 -8.93 -8.59 8.31
C VAL A 125 -7.54 -9.21 8.15
N LEU A 126 -7.39 -10.52 8.32
CA LEU A 126 -6.10 -11.21 8.13
C LEU A 126 -5.65 -11.15 6.66
N ILE A 127 -6.58 -11.21 5.71
CA ILE A 127 -6.31 -11.06 4.28
C ILE A 127 -5.88 -9.62 3.98
N ASP A 128 -6.57 -8.61 4.53
CA ASP A 128 -6.19 -7.20 4.39
C ASP A 128 -4.78 -6.94 4.90
N ILE A 129 -4.46 -7.46 6.09
CA ILE A 129 -3.11 -7.38 6.67
C ILE A 129 -2.07 -8.02 5.74
N ALA A 130 -2.38 -9.17 5.14
CA ALA A 130 -1.49 -9.81 4.18
C ALA A 130 -1.32 -8.96 2.92
N PHE A 131 -2.39 -8.36 2.40
CA PHE A 131 -2.37 -7.50 1.23
C PHE A 131 -1.57 -6.22 1.47
N TRP A 132 -1.78 -5.55 2.61
CA TRP A 132 -0.98 -4.40 3.03
C TRP A 132 0.49 -4.77 3.20
N SER A 133 0.79 -5.95 3.74
CA SER A 133 2.17 -6.43 3.89
C SER A 133 2.85 -6.64 2.54
N ILE A 134 2.17 -7.26 1.57
CA ILE A 134 2.70 -7.44 0.21
C ILE A 134 2.99 -6.08 -0.42
N MET A 135 2.04 -5.15 -0.33
CA MET A 135 2.17 -3.81 -0.88
C MET A 135 3.32 -3.03 -0.24
N ALA A 136 3.40 -3.02 1.09
CA ALA A 136 4.48 -2.36 1.82
C ALA A 136 5.85 -2.94 1.48
N PHE A 137 5.93 -4.26 1.32
CA PHE A 137 7.18 -4.94 0.99
C PHE A 137 7.64 -4.62 -0.44
N ALA A 138 6.72 -4.65 -1.41
CA ALA A 138 6.99 -4.27 -2.79
C ALA A 138 7.47 -2.81 -2.88
N GLY A 139 6.81 -1.89 -2.19
CA GLY A 139 7.22 -0.49 -2.10
C GLY A 139 8.63 -0.32 -1.53
N ALA A 140 8.92 -1.00 -0.41
CA ALA A 140 10.24 -0.96 0.22
C ALA A 140 11.33 -1.50 -0.70
N LEU A 141 11.09 -2.62 -1.38
CA LEU A 141 12.02 -3.18 -2.37
C LEU A 141 12.22 -2.23 -3.56
N GLY A 142 11.14 -1.68 -4.12
CA GLY A 142 11.20 -0.75 -5.25
C GLY A 142 12.07 0.47 -4.95
N ILE A 143 11.89 1.08 -3.78
CA ILE A 143 12.70 2.23 -3.33
C ILE A 143 14.17 1.83 -3.14
N ILE A 144 14.44 0.74 -2.44
CA ILE A 144 15.81 0.39 -2.02
C ILE A 144 16.64 -0.11 -3.18
N LEU A 145 16.09 -1.01 -4.00
CA LEU A 145 16.81 -1.59 -5.13
C LEU A 145 17.10 -0.53 -6.19
N SER A 146 16.14 0.35 -6.48
CA SER A 146 16.36 1.46 -7.43
C SER A 146 17.39 2.47 -6.90
N TYR A 147 17.36 2.79 -5.60
CA TYR A 147 18.35 3.67 -4.98
C TYR A 147 19.77 3.08 -5.05
N ASP A 148 19.94 1.82 -4.65
CA ASP A 148 21.24 1.14 -4.69
C ASP A 148 21.77 1.04 -6.13
N ARG A 149 20.88 0.81 -7.11
CA ARG A 149 21.25 0.80 -8.53
C ARG A 149 21.69 2.18 -9.02
N LEU A 150 20.93 3.24 -8.73
CA LEU A 150 21.27 4.61 -9.17
C LEU A 150 22.46 5.21 -8.42
N LYS A 151 22.82 4.66 -7.27
CA LYS A 151 24.07 4.96 -6.57
C LYS A 151 25.28 4.29 -7.23
N SER A 152 25.13 3.06 -7.74
CA SER A 152 26.25 2.30 -8.33
C SER A 152 26.61 2.68 -9.77
N VAL A 153 25.66 3.24 -10.54
CA VAL A 153 25.87 3.63 -11.95
C VAL A 153 26.73 4.89 -12.12
N ILE A 154 26.99 5.63 -11.04
CA ILE A 154 27.81 6.86 -11.07
C ILE A 154 28.83 6.76 -9.94
N LYS A 155 29.96 6.13 -10.26
CA LYS A 155 31.23 6.37 -9.56
C LYS A 155 32.02 7.38 -10.37
#